data_AF-A0A533YVF8-F1
#
_entry.id   AF-A0A533YVF8-F1
#
_cell.length_a   1.000
_cell.length_b   1.000
_cell.length_c   1.000
_cell.angle_alpha   90.00
_cell.angle_beta   90.00
_cell.angle_gamma   90.00
#
_symmetry.space_group_name_H-M   'P 1'
#
loop_
_entity.id
_entity.type
_entity.pdbx_description
1 polymer ?
#
loop_
_entity_poly.entity_id
_entity_poly.type
_entity_poly.pdbx_seq_one_letter_code
_entity_poly.pdbx_strand_id
1 'polypeptide(L)'
;MAERRPRKAKEPGTVRRRKPAGVSTGLAAVELLAAAPPGEVAELHRAIEDDGGKVLAVYREPFGGRWLLMAALPIEKVEPTPYQRNLSETHVRRLEAVIGKLGRFLDPIIAVRAPQAGTARYWTPNGHHRLSAMKTLGAKSITAIVVPEAAAAYQILALNTEKAHNLREKALEVIRMYKELARLDSATEETYALEFEEPAFITLGLCYEERPRFSGGAYHPVLKRVDQFMKGSLRTALEARQARAKTVLALDDLVAQKVEALKARGLTSPYLKSFVVARVNPIRFRPKEAEPLSFDETFDRMTKAAGKLNPDTIRIDDLARSGGAPDEGG
;
A
#
# COMPACT_ATOMS: atom_id res chain seq x y z
N MET A 1 48.89 36.02 -19.19
CA MET A 1 48.72 34.65 -19.72
C MET A 1 48.80 33.66 -18.57
N ALA A 2 47.64 33.21 -18.08
CA ALA A 2 47.43 31.93 -17.39
C ALA A 2 45.91 31.83 -17.11
N GLU A 3 45.17 31.28 -18.07
CA GLU A 3 43.74 31.04 -17.97
C GLU A 3 43.41 30.06 -16.84
N ARG A 4 42.52 30.46 -15.93
CA ARG A 4 41.91 29.55 -14.96
C ARG A 4 40.81 28.75 -15.67
N ARG A 5 41.05 27.46 -15.87
CA ARG A 5 40.04 26.50 -16.37
C ARG A 5 38.85 26.39 -15.40
N PRO A 6 37.60 26.36 -15.89
CA PRO A 6 36.42 26.20 -15.04
C PRO A 6 36.28 24.75 -14.55
N ARG A 7 35.95 24.57 -13.27
CA ARG A 7 35.64 23.27 -12.67
C ARG A 7 34.32 22.74 -13.24
N LYS A 8 34.34 21.54 -13.86
CA LYS A 8 33.14 20.82 -14.31
C LYS A 8 32.21 20.52 -13.12
N ALA A 9 30.93 20.79 -13.31
CA ALA A 9 29.86 20.42 -12.40
C ALA A 9 29.77 18.89 -12.25
N LYS A 10 29.62 18.39 -11.03
CA LYS A 10 29.36 16.98 -10.75
C LYS A 10 27.90 16.68 -11.08
N GLU A 11 27.67 15.71 -11.95
CA GLU A 11 26.36 15.16 -12.25
C GLU A 11 25.71 14.58 -10.97
N PRO A 12 24.37 14.65 -10.81
CA PRO A 12 23.70 14.08 -9.66
C PRO A 12 23.89 12.57 -9.66
N GLY A 13 24.55 12.05 -8.63
CA GLY A 13 24.78 10.62 -8.48
C GLY A 13 23.47 9.87 -8.40
N THR A 14 23.21 9.05 -9.42
CA THR A 14 22.22 7.98 -9.35
C THR A 14 22.45 7.20 -8.06
N VAL A 15 21.43 7.13 -7.19
CA VAL A 15 21.46 6.27 -6.01
C VAL A 15 21.70 4.86 -6.51
N ARG A 16 22.94 4.37 -6.38
CA ARG A 16 23.28 2.99 -6.72
C ARG A 16 22.44 2.12 -5.81
N ARG A 17 21.42 1.45 -6.37
CA ARG A 17 20.83 0.24 -5.81
C ARG A 17 21.99 -0.57 -5.24
N ARG A 18 21.94 -0.88 -3.93
CA ARG A 18 22.94 -1.75 -3.29
C ARG A 18 23.07 -2.99 -4.17
N LYS A 19 24.18 -3.11 -4.89
CA LYS A 19 24.50 -4.34 -5.59
C LYS A 19 24.64 -5.39 -4.48
N PRO A 20 23.91 -6.52 -4.53
CA PRO A 20 24.23 -7.66 -3.67
C PRO A 20 25.73 -7.93 -3.81
N ALA A 21 26.40 -8.26 -2.71
CA ALA A 21 27.87 -8.29 -2.59
C ALA A 21 28.55 -9.43 -3.39
N GLY A 22 28.03 -9.80 -4.56
CA GLY A 22 28.59 -10.83 -5.44
C GLY A 22 28.34 -12.26 -4.99
N VAL A 23 27.68 -12.48 -3.84
CA VAL A 23 27.29 -13.80 -3.34
C VAL A 23 25.76 -13.89 -3.35
N SER A 24 25.22 -14.88 -4.05
CA SER A 24 23.80 -15.22 -3.98
C SER A 24 23.46 -15.68 -2.57
N THR A 25 22.46 -15.05 -1.94
CA THR A 25 21.95 -15.45 -0.62
C THR A 25 20.85 -16.50 -0.78
N GLY A 26 20.81 -17.48 0.12
CA GLY A 26 19.76 -18.50 0.19
C GLY A 26 20.23 -19.89 -0.25
N LEU A 27 19.27 -20.79 -0.41
CA LEU A 27 19.47 -22.17 -0.84
C LEU A 27 19.44 -22.29 -2.37
N ALA A 28 20.30 -23.14 -2.92
CA ALA A 28 20.22 -23.57 -4.32
C ALA A 28 19.02 -24.49 -4.54
N ALA A 29 18.58 -24.62 -5.80
CA ALA A 29 17.38 -25.40 -6.16
C ALA A 29 17.44 -26.87 -5.68
N VAL A 30 18.61 -27.51 -5.76
CA VAL A 30 18.81 -28.89 -5.29
C VAL A 30 18.78 -29.01 -3.78
N GLU A 31 19.10 -27.93 -3.06
CA GLU A 31 19.14 -27.92 -1.60
C GLU A 31 17.75 -27.82 -1.00
N LEU A 32 16.72 -27.40 -1.75
CA LEU A 32 15.36 -27.22 -1.20
C LEU A 32 14.75 -28.52 -0.64
N LEU A 33 15.24 -29.68 -1.09
CA LEU A 33 14.80 -31.02 -0.67
C LEU A 33 15.92 -31.84 0.03
N ALA A 34 17.07 -31.23 0.30
CA ALA A 34 18.25 -31.93 0.84
C ALA A 34 18.21 -32.21 2.36
N ALA A 35 17.05 -32.03 3.01
CA ALA A 35 16.87 -32.27 4.45
C ALA A 35 15.52 -32.95 4.70
N ALA A 36 15.36 -33.58 5.86
CA ALA A 36 14.06 -34.10 6.30
C ALA A 36 13.23 -32.99 6.97
N PRO A 37 11.90 -32.97 6.79
CA PRO A 37 11.03 -31.99 7.44
C PRO A 37 11.01 -32.19 8.97
N PRO A 38 10.94 -31.10 9.76
CA PRO A 38 10.80 -31.17 11.21
C PRO A 38 9.43 -31.71 11.64
N GLY A 39 9.29 -32.06 12.91
CA GLY A 39 8.08 -32.67 13.47
C GLY A 39 6.81 -31.84 13.24
N GLU A 40 6.87 -30.52 13.39
CA GLU A 40 5.74 -29.59 13.15
C GLU A 40 5.20 -29.66 11.71
N VAL A 41 6.09 -29.90 10.74
CA VAL A 41 5.71 -30.03 9.31
C VAL A 41 5.04 -31.38 9.07
N ALA A 42 5.52 -32.44 9.73
CA ALA A 42 4.90 -33.76 9.68
C ALA A 42 3.51 -33.77 10.35
N GLU A 43 3.34 -33.04 11.45
CA GLU A 43 2.05 -32.85 12.10
C GLU A 43 1.07 -32.07 11.20
N LEU A 44 1.54 -30.98 10.59
CA LEU A 44 0.73 -30.22 9.64
C LEU A 44 0.34 -31.05 8.42
N HIS A 45 1.24 -31.90 7.90
CA HIS A 45 0.92 -32.84 6.83
C HIS A 45 -0.27 -33.70 7.24
N ARG A 46 -0.18 -34.41 8.37
CA ARG A 46 -1.26 -35.29 8.86
C ARG A 46 -2.56 -34.53 9.03
N ALA A 47 -2.49 -33.35 9.64
CA ALA A 47 -3.66 -32.51 9.84
C ALA A 47 -4.35 -32.09 8.52
N ILE A 48 -3.58 -31.88 7.43
CA ILE A 48 -4.13 -31.63 6.10
C ILE A 48 -4.86 -32.85 5.55
N GLU A 49 -4.29 -34.05 5.70
CA GLU A 49 -4.92 -35.29 5.24
C GLU A 49 -6.17 -35.64 6.06
N ASP A 50 -6.13 -35.46 7.38
CA ASP A 50 -7.27 -35.66 8.29
C ASP A 50 -8.43 -34.68 7.98
N ASP A 51 -8.09 -33.47 7.53
CA ASP A 51 -9.07 -32.51 7.04
C ASP A 51 -9.59 -32.83 5.63
N GLY A 52 -9.19 -33.94 5.01
CA GLY A 52 -9.64 -34.34 3.67
C GLY A 52 -8.93 -33.61 2.54
N GLY A 53 -7.84 -32.89 2.85
CA GLY A 53 -6.92 -32.33 1.86
C GLY A 53 -5.87 -33.34 1.41
N LYS A 54 -5.00 -32.91 0.49
CA LYS A 54 -3.85 -33.70 0.05
C LYS A 54 -2.58 -32.87 -0.03
N VAL A 55 -1.53 -33.31 0.65
CA VAL A 55 -0.19 -32.74 0.47
C VAL A 55 0.39 -33.22 -0.86
N LEU A 56 0.79 -32.26 -1.70
CA LEU A 56 1.37 -32.47 -3.04
C LEU A 56 2.90 -32.42 -3.00
N ALA A 57 3.47 -31.55 -2.16
CA ALA A 57 4.91 -31.44 -1.96
C ALA A 57 5.24 -30.85 -0.58
N VAL A 58 6.41 -31.18 -0.04
CA VAL A 58 6.98 -30.59 1.17
C VAL A 58 8.40 -30.16 0.82
N TYR A 59 8.72 -28.87 1.02
CA TYR A 59 9.97 -28.29 0.54
C TYR A 59 10.41 -27.09 1.38
N ARG A 60 11.68 -26.71 1.26
CA ARG A 60 12.19 -25.45 1.83
C ARG A 60 12.08 -24.32 0.82
N GLU A 61 11.65 -23.13 1.25
CA GLU A 61 11.69 -21.95 0.39
C GLU A 61 13.13 -21.45 0.17
N PRO A 62 13.42 -20.86 -1.00
CA PRO A 62 14.80 -20.68 -1.46
C PRO A 62 15.57 -19.57 -0.73
N PHE A 63 14.92 -18.66 -0.02
CA PHE A 63 15.58 -17.49 0.55
C PHE A 63 16.03 -17.73 2.00
N GLY A 64 15.10 -18.07 2.90
CA GLY A 64 15.36 -18.32 4.31
C GLY A 64 15.45 -19.80 4.68
N GLY A 65 15.20 -20.72 3.74
CA GLY A 65 15.19 -22.16 3.99
C GLY A 65 14.02 -22.64 4.85
N ARG A 66 12.96 -21.84 5.01
CA ARG A 66 11.79 -22.22 5.82
C ARG A 66 10.98 -23.32 5.15
N TRP A 67 10.40 -24.21 5.96
CA TRP A 67 9.60 -25.32 5.45
C TRP A 67 8.20 -24.88 5.06
N LEU A 68 7.74 -25.34 3.90
CA LEU A 68 6.41 -25.10 3.35
C LEU A 68 5.82 -26.40 2.82
N LEU A 69 4.48 -26.47 2.78
CA LEU A 69 3.76 -27.57 2.15
C LEU A 69 2.95 -27.02 0.97
N MET A 70 3.09 -27.61 -0.21
CA MET A 70 2.11 -27.42 -1.28
C MET A 70 0.99 -28.44 -1.11
N ALA A 71 -0.25 -28.01 -1.05
CA ALA A 71 -1.39 -28.90 -0.80
C ALA A 71 -2.62 -28.51 -1.65
N ALA A 72 -3.47 -29.50 -1.95
CA ALA A 72 -4.83 -29.29 -2.37
C ALA A 72 -5.75 -29.33 -1.14
N LEU A 73 -6.39 -28.21 -0.81
CA LEU A 73 -7.27 -28.09 0.36
C LEU A 73 -8.74 -28.16 -0.07
N PRO A 74 -9.64 -28.77 0.73
CA PRO A 74 -11.09 -28.69 0.49
C PRO A 74 -11.53 -27.23 0.59
N ILE A 75 -12.13 -26.71 -0.48
CA ILE A 75 -12.33 -25.25 -0.62
C ILE A 75 -13.29 -24.68 0.43
N GLU A 76 -14.22 -25.50 0.92
CA GLU A 76 -15.20 -25.17 1.95
C GLU A 76 -14.58 -25.02 3.34
N LYS A 77 -13.37 -25.54 3.54
CA LYS A 77 -12.60 -25.41 4.78
C LYS A 77 -11.63 -24.22 4.77
N VAL A 78 -11.60 -23.46 3.67
CA VAL A 78 -10.71 -22.29 3.49
C VAL A 78 -11.53 -21.01 3.50
N GLU A 79 -11.14 -20.08 4.38
CA GLU A 79 -11.73 -18.74 4.48
C GLU A 79 -10.66 -17.64 4.41
N PRO A 80 -11.00 -16.40 4.02
CA PRO A 80 -10.08 -15.28 4.16
C PRO A 80 -9.72 -15.04 5.62
N THR A 81 -8.53 -14.49 5.87
CA THR A 81 -8.21 -13.99 7.22
C THR A 81 -9.19 -12.89 7.62
N PRO A 82 -9.64 -12.79 8.88
CA PRO A 82 -10.61 -11.76 9.31
C PRO A 82 -10.19 -10.29 9.06
N TYR A 83 -8.89 -10.05 8.91
CA TYR A 83 -8.27 -8.74 8.72
C TYR A 83 -7.82 -8.47 7.28
N GLN A 84 -8.25 -9.28 6.31
CA GLN A 84 -7.85 -9.11 4.91
C GLN A 84 -8.51 -7.91 4.22
N ARG A 85 -7.90 -7.48 3.11
CA ARG A 85 -8.42 -6.43 2.21
C ARG A 85 -9.86 -6.72 1.78
N ASN A 86 -10.65 -5.66 1.59
CA ASN A 86 -11.99 -5.76 1.02
C ASN A 86 -11.94 -6.45 -0.36
N LEU A 87 -12.83 -7.40 -0.58
CA LEU A 87 -13.00 -8.06 -1.86
C LEU A 87 -13.43 -7.04 -2.93
N SER A 88 -12.83 -7.13 -4.11
CA SER A 88 -13.26 -6.31 -5.26
C SER A 88 -14.01 -7.21 -6.22
N GLU A 89 -15.33 -7.01 -6.30
CA GLU A 89 -16.21 -7.82 -7.16
C GLU A 89 -15.77 -7.79 -8.63
N THR A 90 -15.28 -6.65 -9.11
CA THR A 90 -14.79 -6.51 -10.48
C THR A 90 -13.57 -7.38 -10.75
N HIS A 91 -12.63 -7.45 -9.81
CA HIS A 91 -11.46 -8.34 -9.92
C HIS A 91 -11.86 -9.81 -9.83
N VAL A 92 -12.80 -10.16 -8.94
CA VAL A 92 -13.30 -11.54 -8.83
C VAL A 92 -13.94 -11.99 -10.14
N ARG A 93 -14.88 -11.21 -10.69
CA ARG A 93 -15.55 -11.54 -11.97
C ARG A 93 -14.56 -11.69 -13.12
N ARG A 94 -13.51 -10.87 -13.16
CA ARG A 94 -12.46 -10.99 -14.19
C ARG A 94 -11.66 -12.28 -14.02
N LEU A 95 -11.28 -12.63 -12.79
CA LEU A 95 -10.58 -13.89 -12.51
C LEU A 95 -11.44 -15.10 -12.84
N GLU A 96 -12.70 -15.10 -12.41
CA GLU A 96 -13.70 -16.12 -12.73
C GLU A 96 -13.79 -16.34 -14.26
N ALA A 97 -13.99 -15.27 -15.03
CA ALA A 97 -14.10 -15.35 -16.48
C ALA A 97 -12.83 -15.90 -17.15
N VAL A 98 -11.64 -15.47 -16.71
CA VAL A 98 -10.37 -15.93 -17.29
C VAL A 98 -10.08 -17.38 -16.91
N ILE A 99 -10.26 -17.75 -15.65
CA ILE A 99 -10.05 -19.13 -15.17
C ILE A 99 -11.04 -20.06 -15.85
N GLY A 100 -12.33 -19.70 -15.89
CA GLY A 100 -13.37 -20.49 -16.54
C GLY A 100 -13.13 -20.66 -18.04
N LYS A 101 -12.71 -19.59 -18.74
CA LYS A 101 -12.38 -19.64 -20.18
C LYS A 101 -11.15 -20.50 -20.47
N LEU A 102 -10.10 -20.40 -19.66
CA LEU A 102 -8.85 -21.12 -19.89
C LEU A 102 -8.87 -22.55 -19.33
N GLY A 103 -9.78 -22.84 -18.38
CA GLY A 103 -9.83 -24.10 -17.66
C GLY A 103 -8.59 -24.35 -16.80
N ARG A 104 -7.92 -23.29 -16.32
CA ARG A 104 -6.62 -23.39 -15.63
C ARG A 104 -6.56 -22.50 -14.40
N PHE A 105 -6.15 -23.09 -13.28
CA PHE A 105 -5.77 -22.41 -12.05
C PHE A 105 -4.28 -22.68 -11.79
N LEU A 106 -3.44 -21.67 -11.96
CA LEU A 106 -1.97 -21.83 -11.97
C LEU A 106 -1.28 -21.22 -10.75
N ASP A 107 -1.97 -20.34 -10.03
CA ASP A 107 -1.39 -19.52 -8.97
C ASP A 107 -1.98 -19.91 -7.61
N PRO A 108 -1.30 -20.80 -6.85
CA PRO A 108 -1.81 -21.29 -5.57
C PRO A 108 -1.94 -20.16 -4.55
N ILE A 109 -2.98 -20.23 -3.72
CA ILE A 109 -3.15 -19.28 -2.61
C ILE A 109 -2.13 -19.54 -1.50
N ILE A 110 -1.88 -18.57 -0.63
CA ILE A 110 -1.17 -18.84 0.63
C ILE A 110 -2.20 -19.20 1.69
N ALA A 111 -1.89 -20.20 2.52
CA ALA A 111 -2.76 -20.65 3.60
C ALA A 111 -1.98 -20.86 4.91
N VAL A 112 -2.66 -20.67 6.03
CA VAL A 112 -2.21 -21.04 7.39
C VAL A 112 -3.32 -21.82 8.07
N ARG A 113 -3.00 -22.59 9.11
CA ARG A 113 -4.02 -23.18 10.00
C ARG A 113 -4.76 -22.07 10.75
N ALA A 114 -6.08 -22.19 10.83
CA ALA A 114 -6.87 -21.27 11.64
C ALA A 114 -6.59 -21.52 13.15
N PRO A 115 -6.33 -20.47 13.96
CA PRO A 115 -5.96 -20.59 15.38
C PRO A 115 -7.12 -21.01 16.29
N GLN A 116 -8.38 -20.97 15.83
CA GLN A 116 -9.56 -21.35 16.63
C GLN A 116 -10.48 -22.31 15.84
N ALA A 117 -11.15 -23.19 16.58
CA ALA A 117 -12.10 -24.15 16.04
C ALA A 117 -13.40 -23.45 15.58
N GLY A 118 -13.48 -23.16 14.29
CA GLY A 118 -14.72 -22.83 13.57
C GLY A 118 -14.95 -23.83 12.42
N THR A 119 -15.88 -23.52 11.52
CA THR A 119 -16.09 -24.31 10.28
C THR A 119 -14.87 -24.26 9.35
N ALA A 120 -14.16 -23.12 9.34
CA ALA A 120 -12.92 -22.94 8.60
C ALA A 120 -11.73 -23.60 9.32
N ARG A 121 -11.00 -24.47 8.62
CA ARG A 121 -9.74 -25.09 9.11
C ARG A 121 -8.50 -24.33 8.68
N TYR A 122 -8.62 -23.54 7.60
CA TYR A 122 -7.54 -22.76 7.02
C TYR A 122 -7.96 -21.31 6.80
N TRP A 123 -7.00 -20.41 7.01
CA TRP A 123 -7.12 -19.03 6.57
C TRP A 123 -6.16 -18.74 5.43
N THR A 124 -6.63 -17.98 4.45
CA THR A 124 -5.77 -17.47 3.38
C THR A 124 -5.38 -16.02 3.68
N PRO A 125 -4.11 -15.71 4.03
CA PRO A 125 -3.62 -14.33 4.15
C PRO A 125 -3.30 -13.69 2.79
N ASN A 126 -3.13 -14.50 1.73
CA ASN A 126 -3.01 -14.02 0.34
C ASN A 126 -3.73 -14.98 -0.60
N GLY A 127 -4.69 -14.46 -1.36
CA GLY A 127 -5.45 -15.25 -2.32
C GLY A 127 -6.95 -15.05 -2.26
N HIS A 128 -7.47 -14.08 -1.50
CA HIS A 128 -8.92 -13.92 -1.31
C HIS A 128 -9.70 -13.81 -2.63
N HIS A 129 -9.28 -12.99 -3.61
CA HIS A 129 -9.96 -12.89 -4.90
C HIS A 129 -9.93 -14.21 -5.69
N ARG A 130 -8.83 -14.97 -5.60
CA ARG A 130 -8.66 -16.27 -6.24
C ARG A 130 -9.56 -17.33 -5.58
N LEU A 131 -9.59 -17.37 -4.25
CA LEU A 131 -10.50 -18.21 -3.48
C LEU A 131 -11.96 -17.93 -3.85
N SER A 132 -12.37 -16.65 -3.86
CA SER A 132 -13.74 -16.27 -4.20
C SER A 132 -14.11 -16.65 -5.63
N ALA A 133 -13.22 -16.40 -6.61
CA ALA A 133 -13.46 -16.80 -8.00
C ALA A 133 -13.60 -18.33 -8.14
N MET A 134 -12.75 -19.11 -7.47
CA MET A 134 -12.83 -20.57 -7.48
C MET A 134 -14.10 -21.10 -6.80
N LYS A 135 -14.55 -20.48 -5.69
CA LYS A 135 -15.84 -20.79 -5.05
C LYS A 135 -16.99 -20.53 -6.02
N THR A 136 -17.01 -19.40 -6.72
CA THR A 136 -18.05 -19.09 -7.73
C THR A 136 -18.06 -20.08 -8.89
N LEU A 137 -16.89 -20.52 -9.36
CA LEU A 137 -16.76 -21.54 -10.40
C LEU A 137 -17.15 -22.96 -9.94
N GLY A 138 -17.49 -23.15 -8.66
CA GLY A 138 -17.88 -24.46 -8.12
C GLY A 138 -16.71 -25.44 -7.97
N ALA A 139 -15.48 -24.94 -7.80
CA ALA A 139 -14.34 -25.80 -7.52
C ALA A 139 -14.56 -26.59 -6.22
N LYS A 140 -14.06 -27.83 -6.16
CA LYS A 140 -14.14 -28.68 -4.94
C LYS A 140 -12.92 -28.51 -4.03
N SER A 141 -11.77 -28.19 -4.62
CA SER A 141 -10.51 -27.99 -3.92
C SER A 141 -9.77 -26.79 -4.48
N ILE A 142 -8.81 -26.29 -3.72
CA ILE A 142 -7.92 -25.20 -4.13
C ILE A 142 -6.47 -25.52 -3.77
N THR A 143 -5.57 -25.30 -4.72
CA THR A 143 -4.13 -25.48 -4.47
C THR A 143 -3.61 -24.31 -3.64
N ALA A 144 -2.87 -24.64 -2.58
CA ALA A 144 -2.32 -23.69 -1.64
C ALA A 144 -0.85 -24.01 -1.29
N ILE A 145 -0.08 -22.97 -0.98
CA ILE A 145 1.17 -23.06 -0.24
C ILE A 145 0.83 -22.81 1.23
N VAL A 146 0.96 -23.84 2.04
CA VAL A 146 0.61 -23.85 3.46
C VAL A 146 1.87 -23.56 4.28
N VAL A 147 1.79 -22.52 5.09
CA VAL A 147 2.85 -22.06 6.00
C VAL A 147 2.61 -22.68 7.39
N PRO A 148 3.60 -23.38 7.98
CA PRO A 148 3.47 -23.98 9.32
C PRO A 148 3.17 -22.97 10.41
N GLU A 149 3.80 -21.80 10.36
CA GLU A 149 3.72 -20.81 11.42
C GLU A 149 2.47 -19.92 11.27
N ALA A 150 1.48 -20.10 12.14
CA ALA A 150 0.26 -19.29 12.12
C ALA A 150 0.52 -17.77 12.25
N ALA A 151 1.57 -17.38 12.98
CA ALA A 151 1.99 -15.97 13.12
C ALA A 151 2.46 -15.34 11.81
N ALA A 152 2.86 -16.14 10.81
CA ALA A 152 3.29 -15.65 9.51
C ALA A 152 2.13 -15.00 8.73
N ALA A 153 0.86 -15.26 9.08
CA ALA A 153 -0.30 -14.67 8.41
C ALA A 153 -0.25 -13.12 8.35
N TYR A 154 0.24 -12.48 9.41
CA TYR A 154 0.44 -11.02 9.46
C TYR A 154 1.61 -10.56 8.59
N GLN A 155 2.71 -11.33 8.59
CA GLN A 155 3.89 -11.03 7.78
C GLN A 155 3.60 -11.17 6.28
N ILE A 156 2.79 -12.16 5.90
CA ILE A 156 2.40 -12.43 4.51
C ILE A 156 1.54 -11.30 3.93
N LEU A 157 0.75 -10.61 4.77
CA LEU A 157 0.03 -9.40 4.35
C LEU A 157 1.01 -8.33 3.86
N ALA A 158 2.11 -8.12 4.59
CA ALA A 158 3.16 -7.16 4.23
C ALA A 158 3.95 -7.58 2.97
N LEU A 159 4.01 -8.88 2.66
CA LEU A 159 4.66 -9.39 1.45
C LEU A 159 3.83 -9.18 0.17
N ASN A 160 2.56 -8.76 0.26
CA ASN A 160 1.73 -8.40 -0.90
C ASN A 160 2.09 -7.03 -1.49
N THR A 161 3.36 -6.85 -1.87
CA THR A 161 3.91 -5.63 -2.47
C THR A 161 3.67 -5.54 -3.99
N GLU A 162 3.26 -6.64 -4.65
CA GLU A 162 3.04 -6.70 -6.10
C GLU A 162 1.88 -5.84 -6.62
N LYS A 163 0.91 -5.53 -5.75
CA LYS A 163 -0.10 -4.53 -6.05
C LYS A 163 0.15 -3.36 -5.12
N ALA A 164 0.93 -2.37 -5.59
CA ALA A 164 0.94 -1.07 -4.98
C ALA A 164 -0.52 -0.67 -4.75
N HIS A 165 -0.91 -0.58 -3.48
CA HIS A 165 -2.24 -0.17 -3.13
C HIS A 165 -2.50 1.14 -3.86
N ASN A 166 -3.70 1.31 -4.45
CA ASN A 166 -4.08 2.66 -4.80
C ASN A 166 -4.07 3.47 -3.48
N LEU A 167 -3.55 4.70 -3.54
CA LEU A 167 -3.34 5.55 -2.38
C LEU A 167 -4.54 5.57 -1.42
N ARG A 168 -5.75 5.52 -1.98
CA ARG A 168 -7.01 5.51 -1.23
C ARG A 168 -7.19 4.24 -0.39
N GLU A 169 -7.03 3.06 -0.99
CA GLU A 169 -7.15 1.79 -0.29
C GLU A 169 -6.15 1.72 0.87
N LYS A 170 -4.90 2.14 0.63
CA LYS A 170 -3.87 2.15 1.68
C LYS A 170 -4.22 3.08 2.83
N ALA A 171 -4.60 4.31 2.50
CA ALA A 171 -4.97 5.31 3.50
C ALA A 171 -6.18 4.88 4.33
N LEU A 172 -7.19 4.27 3.71
CA LEU A 172 -8.37 3.73 4.40
C LEU A 172 -8.04 2.52 5.30
N GLU A 173 -7.14 1.65 4.88
CA GLU A 173 -6.65 0.53 5.69
C GLU A 173 -5.90 1.04 6.93
N VAL A 174 -4.98 1.99 6.74
CA VAL A 174 -4.18 2.59 7.82
C VAL A 174 -5.06 3.30 8.84
N ILE A 175 -6.03 4.13 8.42
CA ILE A 175 -6.90 4.84 9.39
C ILE A 175 -7.84 3.89 10.14
N ARG A 176 -8.31 2.81 9.50
CA ARG A 176 -9.14 1.81 10.16
C ARG A 176 -8.35 1.11 11.27
N MET A 177 -7.12 0.67 10.96
CA MET A 177 -6.22 0.08 11.95
C MET A 177 -5.91 1.07 13.08
N TYR A 178 -5.58 2.32 12.74
CA TYR A 178 -5.31 3.38 13.71
C TYR A 178 -6.46 3.53 14.72
N LYS A 179 -7.71 3.61 14.25
CA LYS A 179 -8.89 3.81 15.10
C LYS A 179 -9.15 2.64 16.05
N GLU A 180 -8.89 1.40 15.62
CA GLU A 180 -8.99 0.24 16.51
C GLU A 180 -7.89 0.25 17.57
N LEU A 181 -6.64 0.54 17.20
CA LEU A 181 -5.53 0.65 18.14
C LEU A 181 -5.75 1.78 19.17
N ALA A 182 -6.30 2.91 18.75
CA ALA A 182 -6.64 4.03 19.64
C ALA A 182 -7.71 3.70 20.71
N ARG A 183 -8.48 2.61 20.52
CA ARG A 183 -9.42 2.11 21.53
C ARG A 183 -8.77 1.20 22.55
N LEU A 184 -7.71 0.48 22.16
CA LEU A 184 -7.10 -0.61 22.92
C LEU A 184 -5.88 -0.18 23.73
N ASP A 185 -5.11 0.79 23.22
CA ASP A 185 -3.73 1.03 23.66
C ASP A 185 -3.46 2.50 24.01
N SER A 186 -2.51 2.72 24.92
CA SER A 186 -1.92 4.03 25.25
C SER A 186 -0.66 4.34 24.43
N ALA A 187 -0.26 3.44 23.53
CA ALA A 187 0.84 3.61 22.60
C ALA A 187 0.73 4.87 21.72
N THR A 188 1.85 5.20 21.05
CA THR A 188 1.97 6.38 20.18
C THR A 188 1.99 5.96 18.71
N GLU A 189 1.93 6.93 17.80
CA GLU A 189 2.02 6.62 16.37
C GLU A 189 3.38 6.00 15.99
N GLU A 190 4.45 6.40 16.68
CA GLU A 190 5.81 5.90 16.45
C GLU A 190 5.92 4.39 16.75
N THR A 191 5.17 3.90 17.75
CA THR A 191 5.14 2.48 18.12
C THR A 191 4.68 1.60 16.94
N TYR A 192 3.78 2.12 16.10
CA TYR A 192 3.18 1.42 14.97
C TYR A 192 3.63 2.01 13.63
N ALA A 193 4.80 2.65 13.59
CA ALA A 193 5.30 3.32 12.39
C ALA A 193 5.49 2.35 11.20
N LEU A 194 5.85 1.09 11.48
CA LEU A 194 5.99 0.06 10.45
C LEU A 194 4.65 -0.28 9.80
N GLU A 195 3.60 -0.41 10.61
CA GLU A 195 2.26 -0.76 10.17
C GLU A 195 1.56 0.43 9.49
N PHE A 196 1.76 1.65 10.01
CA PHE A 196 1.22 2.86 9.40
C PHE A 196 1.95 3.28 8.13
N GLU A 197 3.21 2.86 7.96
CA GLU A 197 4.12 3.13 6.85
C GLU A 197 4.47 4.62 6.65
N GLU A 198 3.46 5.47 6.39
CA GLU A 198 3.62 6.91 6.21
C GLU A 198 2.60 7.68 7.07
N PRO A 199 3.01 8.74 7.79
CA PRO A 199 2.09 9.61 8.55
C PRO A 199 0.95 10.17 7.69
N ALA A 200 1.25 10.46 6.41
CA ALA A 200 0.29 10.98 5.44
C ALA A 200 -0.89 10.04 5.19
N PHE A 201 -0.73 8.72 5.33
CA PHE A 201 -1.82 7.77 5.14
C PHE A 201 -2.91 7.90 6.22
N ILE A 202 -2.54 8.29 7.44
CA ILE A 202 -3.49 8.52 8.53
C ILE A 202 -4.39 9.73 8.20
N THR A 203 -3.77 10.86 7.84
CA THR A 203 -4.48 12.09 7.48
C THR A 203 -5.33 11.92 6.22
N LEU A 204 -4.79 11.26 5.18
CA LEU A 204 -5.53 10.96 3.95
C LEU A 204 -6.70 10.00 4.20
N GLY A 205 -6.53 9.02 5.09
CA GLY A 205 -7.56 8.05 5.44
C GLY A 205 -8.79 8.75 6.00
N LEU A 206 -8.59 9.69 6.93
CA LEU A 206 -9.65 10.54 7.47
C LEU A 206 -10.33 11.38 6.38
N CYS A 207 -9.56 11.93 5.43
CA CYS A 207 -10.14 12.67 4.30
C CYS A 207 -11.02 11.78 3.41
N TYR A 208 -10.63 10.52 3.17
CA TYR A 208 -11.39 9.57 2.37
C TYR A 208 -12.63 9.02 3.07
N GLU A 209 -12.59 8.87 4.40
CA GLU A 209 -13.77 8.52 5.19
C GLU A 209 -14.84 9.61 5.11
N GLU A 210 -14.43 10.89 5.25
CA GLU A 210 -15.33 12.04 5.13
C GLU A 210 -15.83 12.21 3.68
N ARG A 211 -14.93 12.10 2.71
CA ARG A 211 -15.21 12.32 1.28
C ARG A 211 -14.67 11.17 0.44
N PRO A 212 -15.51 10.14 0.13
CA PRO A 212 -15.08 8.98 -0.65
C PRO A 212 -14.44 9.34 -2.01
N ARG A 213 -14.87 10.41 -2.68
CA ARG A 213 -14.32 10.84 -3.98
C ARG A 213 -13.18 11.88 -3.87
N PHE A 214 -12.60 12.06 -2.68
CA PHE A 214 -11.50 12.97 -2.45
C PHE A 214 -10.30 12.67 -3.38
N SER A 215 -9.64 13.72 -3.88
CA SER A 215 -8.52 13.58 -4.83
C SER A 215 -7.17 13.52 -4.10
N GLY A 216 -7.00 12.58 -3.18
CA GLY A 216 -5.84 12.54 -2.27
C GLY A 216 -4.48 12.48 -2.97
N GLY A 217 -4.41 11.95 -4.20
CA GLY A 217 -3.17 11.94 -4.99
C GLY A 217 -2.61 13.32 -5.32
N ALA A 218 -3.46 14.36 -5.36
CA ALA A 218 -3.00 15.74 -5.56
C ALA A 218 -2.27 16.30 -4.32
N TYR A 219 -2.60 15.81 -3.12
CA TYR A 219 -2.12 16.34 -1.84
C TYR A 219 -1.02 15.47 -1.20
N HIS A 220 -0.98 14.18 -1.52
CA HIS A 220 0.00 13.23 -0.96
C HIS A 220 1.46 13.70 -1.10
N PRO A 221 1.93 14.26 -2.22
CA PRO A 221 3.31 14.77 -2.31
C PRO A 221 3.65 15.88 -1.33
N VAL A 222 2.67 16.73 -0.97
CA VAL A 222 2.85 17.78 0.03
C VAL A 222 2.84 17.17 1.42
N LEU A 223 1.85 16.33 1.72
CA LEU A 223 1.69 15.65 3.01
C LEU A 223 2.92 14.81 3.36
N LYS A 224 3.49 14.06 2.41
CA LYS A 224 4.70 13.25 2.63
C LYS A 224 5.91 14.08 3.11
N ARG A 225 5.92 15.40 2.85
CA ARG A 225 7.01 16.29 3.27
C ARG A 225 6.77 16.99 4.60
N VAL A 226 5.51 17.17 5.01
CA VAL A 226 5.16 18.04 6.15
C VAL A 226 4.39 17.32 7.25
N ASP A 227 3.86 16.15 6.95
CA ASP A 227 3.13 15.32 7.89
C ASP A 227 4.08 14.34 8.57
N GLN A 228 4.07 14.34 9.90
CA GLN A 228 4.99 13.59 10.76
C GLN A 228 4.19 12.78 11.78
N PHE A 229 4.77 11.69 12.29
CA PHE A 229 4.16 10.96 13.40
C PHE A 229 4.07 11.86 14.64
N MET A 230 2.91 11.83 15.29
CA MET A 230 2.58 12.67 16.42
C MET A 230 3.01 12.03 17.73
N LYS A 231 3.46 12.87 18.66
CA LYS A 231 3.73 12.48 20.04
C LYS A 231 2.41 12.39 20.82
N GLY A 232 2.39 11.55 21.84
CA GLY A 232 1.21 11.31 22.68
C GLY A 232 0.44 10.07 22.26
N SER A 233 -0.58 9.72 23.06
CA SER A 233 -1.38 8.52 22.81
C SER A 233 -2.09 8.59 21.45
N LEU A 234 -2.30 7.44 20.80
CA LEU A 234 -3.07 7.34 19.55
C LEU A 234 -4.42 8.05 19.64
N ARG A 235 -5.09 7.97 20.79
CA ARG A 235 -6.37 8.64 21.05
C ARG A 235 -6.27 10.16 20.95
N THR A 236 -5.30 10.77 21.63
CA THR A 236 -5.10 12.23 21.59
C THR A 236 -4.60 12.67 20.22
N ALA A 237 -3.68 11.93 19.61
CA ALA A 237 -3.18 12.22 18.27
C ALA A 237 -4.30 12.14 17.21
N LEU A 238 -5.31 11.28 17.40
CA LEU A 238 -6.46 11.17 16.48
C LEU A 238 -7.22 12.50 16.35
N GLU A 239 -7.39 13.24 17.43
CA GLU A 239 -8.09 14.55 17.41
C GLU A 239 -7.31 15.56 16.57
N ALA A 240 -5.98 15.61 16.75
CA ALA A 240 -5.10 16.45 15.94
C ALA A 240 -5.10 16.01 14.47
N ARG A 241 -5.12 14.70 14.18
CA ARG A 241 -5.25 14.14 12.84
C ARG A 241 -6.57 14.54 12.17
N GLN A 242 -7.67 14.53 12.92
CA GLN A 242 -8.98 15.00 12.43
C GLN A 242 -8.96 16.49 12.10
N ALA A 243 -8.31 17.32 12.92
CA ALA A 243 -8.12 18.73 12.61
C ALA A 243 -7.29 18.93 11.33
N ARG A 244 -6.17 18.19 11.18
CA ARG A 244 -5.37 18.20 9.94
C ARG A 244 -6.20 17.79 8.72
N ALA A 245 -6.99 16.73 8.82
CA ALA A 245 -7.86 16.28 7.73
C ALA A 245 -8.87 17.37 7.32
N LYS A 246 -9.51 18.06 8.28
CA LYS A 246 -10.41 19.19 8.00
C LYS A 246 -9.69 20.32 7.26
N THR A 247 -8.45 20.66 7.66
CA THR A 247 -7.63 21.67 6.96
C THR A 247 -7.34 21.27 5.51
N VAL A 248 -6.99 20.00 5.27
CA VAL A 248 -6.76 19.49 3.90
C VAL A 248 -8.04 19.58 3.05
N LEU A 249 -9.18 19.20 3.62
CA LEU A 249 -10.48 19.24 2.94
C LEU A 249 -10.94 20.66 2.63
N ALA A 250 -10.72 21.60 3.54
CA ALA A 250 -11.04 23.03 3.32
C ALA A 250 -10.19 23.63 2.19
N LEU A 251 -8.91 23.25 2.11
CA LEU A 251 -8.07 23.63 0.97
C LEU A 251 -8.58 22.99 -0.34
N ASP A 252 -9.04 21.74 -0.31
CA ASP A 252 -9.62 21.08 -1.49
C ASP A 252 -10.89 21.77 -2.00
N ASP A 253 -11.71 22.33 -1.11
CA ASP A 253 -12.88 23.12 -1.51
C ASP A 253 -12.47 24.37 -2.31
N LEU A 254 -11.46 25.10 -1.84
CA LEU A 254 -10.93 26.27 -2.56
C LEU A 254 -10.28 25.87 -3.90
N VAL A 255 -9.50 24.79 -3.90
CA VAL A 255 -8.86 24.27 -5.11
C VAL A 255 -9.91 23.82 -6.13
N ALA A 256 -10.98 23.15 -5.68
CA ALA A 256 -12.08 22.72 -6.55
C ALA A 256 -12.76 23.92 -7.22
N GLN A 257 -13.02 25.01 -6.49
CA GLN A 257 -13.56 26.24 -7.08
C GLN A 257 -12.65 26.80 -8.18
N LYS A 258 -11.32 26.81 -7.96
CA LYS A 258 -10.36 27.28 -8.97
C LYS A 258 -10.29 26.33 -10.17
N VAL A 259 -10.38 25.02 -9.96
CA VAL A 259 -10.43 24.02 -11.03
C VAL A 259 -11.68 24.21 -11.89
N GLU A 260 -12.85 24.44 -11.29
CA GLU A 260 -14.09 24.69 -12.04
C GLU A 260 -14.02 26.01 -12.83
N ALA A 261 -13.45 27.07 -12.25
CA ALA A 261 -13.22 28.32 -12.98
C ALA A 261 -12.28 28.15 -14.19
N LEU A 262 -11.25 27.31 -14.07
CA LEU A 262 -10.36 26.98 -15.19
C LEU A 262 -11.08 26.14 -16.26
N LYS A 263 -11.91 25.17 -15.87
CA LYS A 263 -12.73 24.38 -16.80
C LYS A 263 -13.73 25.24 -17.56
N ALA A 264 -14.37 26.20 -16.89
CA ALA A 264 -15.30 27.14 -17.53
C ALA A 264 -14.61 28.00 -18.61
N ARG A 265 -13.28 28.18 -18.51
CA ARG A 265 -12.44 28.82 -19.53
C ARG A 265 -11.92 27.87 -20.63
N GLY A 266 -12.39 26.62 -20.64
CA GLY A 266 -12.01 25.61 -21.63
C GLY A 266 -10.76 24.80 -21.29
N LEU A 267 -10.16 24.98 -20.10
CA LEU A 267 -9.01 24.16 -19.68
C LEU A 267 -9.53 22.85 -19.10
N THR A 268 -9.50 21.78 -19.89
CA THR A 268 -9.89 20.44 -19.44
C THR A 268 -8.69 19.49 -19.44
N SER A 269 -8.29 19.02 -18.26
CA SER A 269 -7.23 18.02 -18.10
C SER A 269 -7.51 17.14 -16.88
N PRO A 270 -7.23 15.83 -16.94
CA PRO A 270 -7.33 14.96 -15.77
C PRO A 270 -6.35 15.37 -14.65
N TYR A 271 -5.29 16.12 -14.97
CA TYR A 271 -4.29 16.59 -14.00
C TYR A 271 -4.53 18.02 -13.50
N LEU A 272 -5.64 18.66 -13.89
CA LEU A 272 -5.89 20.07 -13.60
C LEU A 272 -5.89 20.37 -12.10
N LYS A 273 -6.45 19.47 -11.27
CA LYS A 273 -6.41 19.63 -9.80
C LYS A 273 -4.98 19.54 -9.26
N SER A 274 -4.23 18.52 -9.66
CA SER A 274 -2.82 18.36 -9.28
C SER A 274 -1.98 19.57 -9.69
N PHE A 275 -2.25 20.15 -10.87
CA PHE A 275 -1.63 21.39 -11.33
C PHE A 275 -1.91 22.56 -10.39
N VAL A 276 -3.18 22.80 -10.04
CA VAL A 276 -3.56 23.89 -9.13
C VAL A 276 -2.89 23.71 -7.76
N VAL A 277 -2.92 22.50 -7.20
CA VAL A 277 -2.25 22.19 -5.92
C VAL A 277 -0.74 22.46 -6.01
N ALA A 278 -0.09 22.01 -7.08
CA ALA A 278 1.34 22.25 -7.30
C ALA A 278 1.68 23.74 -7.47
N ARG A 279 0.76 24.56 -8.00
CA ARG A 279 0.95 26.00 -8.19
C ARG A 279 0.90 26.78 -6.88
N VAL A 280 0.08 26.32 -5.93
CA VAL A 280 -0.08 26.95 -4.61
C VAL A 280 0.84 26.36 -3.54
N ASN A 281 1.56 25.27 -3.86
CA ASN A 281 2.49 24.59 -2.95
C ASN A 281 3.74 25.44 -2.66
N PRO A 282 3.93 25.94 -1.41
CA PRO A 282 5.08 26.77 -1.06
C PRO A 282 6.40 26.01 -1.05
N ILE A 283 6.39 24.69 -0.86
CA ILE A 283 7.61 23.86 -0.74
C ILE A 283 8.36 23.80 -2.07
N ARG A 284 7.64 23.82 -3.20
CA ARG A 284 8.23 23.73 -4.55
C ARG A 284 9.17 24.90 -4.86
N PHE A 285 8.94 26.05 -4.23
CA PHE A 285 9.65 27.29 -4.51
C PHE A 285 10.67 27.67 -3.41
N ARG A 286 10.86 26.81 -2.41
CA ARG A 286 11.86 27.05 -1.36
C ARG A 286 13.24 26.50 -1.73
N PRO A 287 14.32 27.20 -1.34
CA PRO A 287 15.68 26.66 -1.38
C PRO A 287 15.78 25.35 -0.59
N LYS A 288 16.65 24.43 -1.00
CA LYS A 288 16.81 23.12 -0.35
C LYS A 288 17.37 23.24 1.06
N GLU A 289 18.10 24.32 1.32
CA GLU A 289 18.78 24.63 2.58
C GLU A 289 17.85 25.33 3.60
N ALA A 290 16.63 25.66 3.22
CA ALA A 290 15.70 26.35 4.10
C ALA A 290 15.01 25.35 5.05
N GLU A 291 14.88 25.73 6.33
CA GLU A 291 14.21 24.92 7.37
C GLU A 291 12.86 24.35 6.88
N PRO A 292 12.54 23.06 7.10
CA PRO A 292 11.26 22.48 6.68
C PRO A 292 10.05 23.25 7.24
N LEU A 293 9.01 23.47 6.43
CA LEU A 293 7.76 24.03 6.94
C LEU A 293 7.03 22.99 7.78
N SER A 294 6.35 23.46 8.83
CA SER A 294 5.38 22.63 9.51
C SER A 294 4.14 22.36 8.64
N PHE A 295 3.32 21.38 9.03
CA PHE A 295 2.02 21.14 8.41
C PHE A 295 1.17 22.42 8.39
N ASP A 296 1.00 23.07 9.55
CA ASP A 296 0.09 24.21 9.69
C ASP A 296 0.56 25.40 8.84
N GLU A 297 1.86 25.71 8.87
CA GLU A 297 2.44 26.77 8.04
C GLU A 297 2.27 26.50 6.54
N THR A 298 2.44 25.24 6.13
CA THR A 298 2.32 24.85 4.73
C THR A 298 0.88 25.02 4.24
N PHE A 299 -0.08 24.46 4.97
CA PHE A 299 -1.49 24.49 4.55
C PHE A 299 -2.12 25.88 4.69
N ASP A 300 -1.71 26.70 5.65
CA ASP A 300 -2.11 28.12 5.72
C ASP A 300 -1.62 28.91 4.49
N ARG A 301 -0.34 28.75 4.13
CA ARG A 301 0.23 29.41 2.94
C ARG A 301 -0.44 28.92 1.65
N MET A 302 -0.70 27.62 1.52
CA MET A 302 -1.43 27.06 0.38
C MET A 302 -2.85 27.61 0.30
N THR A 303 -3.55 27.72 1.43
CA THR A 303 -4.92 28.28 1.50
C THR A 303 -4.94 29.74 1.06
N LYS A 304 -4.02 30.56 1.57
CA LYS A 304 -3.87 31.97 1.16
C LYS A 304 -3.52 32.10 -0.33
N ALA A 305 -2.62 31.25 -0.83
CA ALA A 305 -2.24 31.24 -2.25
C ALA A 305 -3.39 30.77 -3.15
N ALA A 306 -4.16 29.77 -2.73
CA ALA A 306 -5.35 29.31 -3.42
C ALA A 306 -6.41 30.42 -3.48
N GLY A 307 -6.65 31.15 -2.39
CA GLY A 307 -7.57 32.29 -2.38
C GLY A 307 -7.18 33.38 -3.39
N LYS A 308 -5.88 33.71 -3.46
CA LYS A 308 -5.32 34.73 -4.37
C LYS A 308 -5.09 34.25 -5.80
N LEU A 309 -5.24 32.95 -6.09
CA LEU A 309 -5.01 32.41 -7.42
C LEU A 309 -6.03 33.00 -8.39
N ASN A 310 -5.55 33.76 -9.37
CA ASN A 310 -6.37 34.29 -10.45
C ASN A 310 -6.34 33.30 -11.64
N PRO A 311 -7.46 32.62 -11.94
CA PRO A 311 -7.55 31.71 -13.08
C PRO A 311 -7.16 32.36 -14.40
N ASP A 312 -7.45 33.65 -14.59
CA ASP A 312 -7.25 34.35 -15.87
C ASP A 312 -5.80 34.40 -16.34
N THR A 313 -4.87 34.34 -15.38
CA THR A 313 -3.44 34.38 -15.64
C THR A 313 -2.86 33.04 -16.10
N ILE A 314 -3.64 31.94 -16.00
CA ILE A 314 -3.20 30.58 -16.35
C ILE A 314 -3.49 30.30 -17.82
N ARG A 315 -2.46 29.87 -18.57
CA ARG A 315 -2.54 29.51 -20.00
C ARG A 315 -2.47 27.99 -20.18
N ILE A 316 -2.93 27.51 -21.34
CA ILE A 316 -2.93 26.08 -21.70
C ILE A 316 -1.51 25.51 -21.74
N ASP A 317 -0.51 26.29 -22.19
CA ASP A 317 0.89 25.85 -22.23
C ASP A 317 1.50 25.59 -20.84
N ASP A 318 0.94 26.21 -19.78
CA ASP A 318 1.40 25.99 -18.40
C ASP A 318 1.01 24.59 -17.89
N LEU A 319 -0.09 24.01 -18.41
CA LEU A 319 -0.51 22.64 -18.11
C LEU A 319 0.45 21.61 -18.70
N ALA A 320 0.97 21.84 -19.92
CA ALA A 320 1.88 20.92 -20.60
C ALA A 320 3.23 20.78 -19.88
N ARG A 321 3.75 21.88 -19.29
CA ARG A 321 5.01 21.86 -18.51
C ARG A 321 4.86 21.20 -17.14
N SER A 322 3.63 21.07 -16.65
CA SER A 322 3.33 20.48 -15.34
C SER A 322 3.10 18.97 -15.37
N GLY A 323 2.94 18.37 -16.56
CA GLY A 323 2.90 16.92 -16.77
C GLY A 323 4.28 16.24 -16.76
N GLY A 324 5.31 16.92 -16.24
CA GLY A 324 6.64 16.34 -16.07
C GLY A 324 6.59 15.12 -15.14
N ALA A 325 7.33 14.09 -15.54
CA ALA A 325 7.41 12.73 -14.98
C ALA A 325 7.12 12.61 -13.48
N PRO A 326 6.49 11.49 -13.03
CA PRO A 326 6.36 11.21 -11.60
C PRO A 326 7.75 11.39 -10.96
N ASP A 327 7.83 12.22 -9.92
CA ASP A 327 8.98 12.23 -9.03
C ASP A 327 9.24 10.75 -8.70
N GLU A 328 10.39 10.23 -9.14
CA GLU A 328 10.89 8.91 -8.76
C GLU A 328 11.15 8.92 -7.26
N GLY A 329 10.06 8.84 -6.49
CA GLY A 329 10.07 8.54 -5.07
C GLY A 329 10.14 7.03 -4.93
N GLY A 330 11.36 6.52 -4.82
CA GLY A 330 11.64 5.18 -4.31
C GLY A 330 11.30 5.02 -2.83
#